data_AF-A0A165UTM5-F1
#
_entry.id   AF-A0A165UTM5-F1
#
_cell.length_a   1.000
_cell.length_b   1.000
_cell.length_c   1.000
_cell.angle_alpha   90.00
_cell.angle_beta   90.00
_cell.angle_gamma   90.00
#
_symmetry.space_group_name_H-M   'P 1'
#
loop_
_entity.id
_entity.type
_entity.pdbx_description
1 polymer ?
#
loop_
_entity_poly.entity_id
_entity_poly.type
_entity_poly.pdbx_seq_one_letter_code
_entity_poly.pdbx_strand_id
1 'polypeptide(L)' 'KSKCNDFPDTVELAVRMKVMVTQNIATDLDITNGVRGEIIDVVLYPDELLH' A
#
# COMPACT_ATOMS: atom_id res chain seq x y z
N LYS A 1 -13.77 13.88 16.09
CA LYS A 1 -13.07 12.63 16.42
C LYS A 1 -12.71 11.96 15.10
N SER A 2 -11.47 12.09 14.62
CA SER A 2 -11.05 11.45 13.38
C SER A 2 -10.97 9.94 13.63
N LYS A 3 -11.65 9.16 12.79
CA LYS A 3 -11.44 7.71 12.72
C LYS A 3 -10.08 7.47 12.03
N CYS A 4 -8.98 7.66 12.74
CA CYS A 4 -7.74 6.97 12.42
C CYS A 4 -7.76 5.73 13.30
N ASN A 5 -8.09 4.55 12.77
CA ASN A 5 -7.82 3.22 13.36
C ASN A 5 -8.34 2.04 12.51
N ASP A 6 -8.71 2.23 11.23
CA ASP A 6 -9.28 1.14 10.43
C ASP A 6 -8.21 0.29 9.69
N PHE A 7 -6.92 0.56 9.93
CA PHE A 7 -5.81 -0.24 9.37
C PHE A 7 -5.05 -0.95 10.47
N PRO A 8 -4.64 -2.21 10.24
CA PRO A 8 -3.80 -2.93 11.18
C PRO A 8 -2.41 -2.27 11.24
N ASP A 9 -1.79 -2.33 12.42
CA ASP A 9 -0.42 -1.82 12.64
C ASP A 9 0.63 -2.59 11.81
N THR A 10 0.29 -3.82 11.39
CA THR A 10 1.13 -4.68 10.55
C THR A 10 0.29 -5.28 9.43
N VAL A 11 0.88 -5.37 8.23
CA VAL A 11 0.26 -5.97 7.05
C VAL A 11 1.27 -6.92 6.41
N GLU A 12 0.88 -8.16 6.21
CA GLU A 12 1.64 -9.11 5.40
C GLU A 12 1.41 -8.83 3.91
N LEU A 13 2.51 -8.75 3.14
CA LEU A 13 2.47 -8.50 1.70
C LEU A 13 3.07 -9.69 0.96
N ALA A 14 2.44 -10.09 -0.14
CA ALA A 14 2.92 -11.16 -1.00
C ALA A 14 2.66 -10.84 -2.47
N VAL A 15 3.53 -11.35 -3.36
CA VAL A 15 3.31 -11.26 -4.80
C VAL A 15 2.02 -11.99 -5.16
N ARG A 16 1.24 -11.41 -6.08
CA ARG A 16 -0.11 -11.80 -6.53
C ARG A 16 -1.25 -11.47 -5.55
N MET A 17 -0.96 -10.81 -4.43
CA MET A 17 -2.00 -10.36 -3.49
C MET A 17 -2.87 -9.28 -4.12
N LYS A 18 -4.20 -9.39 -3.95
CA LYS A 18 -5.16 -8.35 -4.35
C LYS A 18 -5.23 -7.28 -3.27
N VAL A 19 -5.06 -6.02 -3.67
CA VAL A 19 -4.97 -4.89 -2.76
C VAL A 19 -5.82 -3.71 -3.23
N MET A 20 -6.02 -2.74 -2.34
CA MET A 20 -6.70 -1.49 -2.61
C MET A 20 -5.83 -0.34 -2.12
N VAL A 21 -5.71 0.71 -2.92
CA VAL A 21 -5.09 1.96 -2.50
C VAL A 21 -5.98 2.62 -1.47
N THR A 22 -5.41 3.05 -0.35
CA THR A 22 -6.16 3.62 0.78
C THR A 22 -5.95 5.12 0.95
N GLN A 23 -4.95 5.69 0.26
CA GLN A 23 -4.61 7.10 0.27
C GLN A 23 -4.26 7.57 -1.13
N ASN A 24 -4.62 8.81 -1.46
CA ASN A 24 -4.25 9.41 -2.73
C ASN A 24 -2.76 9.72 -2.75
N ILE A 25 -2.06 9.26 -3.78
CA ILE A 25 -0.63 9.54 -3.98
C ILE A 25 -0.47 10.48 -5.18
N ALA A 26 -1.07 10.13 -6.32
CA ALA A 26 -1.02 10.90 -7.55
C ALA A 26 -2.32 10.73 -8.33
N THR A 27 -3.19 11.74 -8.28
CA THR A 27 -4.51 11.71 -8.92
C THR A 27 -4.44 11.63 -10.43
N ASP A 28 -3.48 12.32 -11.04
CA ASP A 28 -3.34 12.38 -12.49
C ASP A 28 -2.74 11.10 -13.08
N LEU A 29 -2.17 10.25 -12.22
CA LEU A 29 -1.65 8.92 -12.55
C LEU A 29 -2.63 7.81 -12.13
N ASP A 30 -3.86 8.15 -11.75
CA ASP A 30 -4.90 7.25 -11.24
C ASP A 30 -4.48 6.45 -9.99
N ILE A 31 -3.48 6.91 -9.23
CA ILE A 31 -3.06 6.32 -7.96
C ILE A 31 -3.85 6.99 -6.83
N THR A 32 -5.14 6.61 -6.73
CA THR A 32 -6.12 7.20 -5.82
C THR A 32 -6.80 6.17 -4.94
N ASN A 33 -7.30 6.60 -3.78
CA ASN A 33 -8.02 5.77 -2.83
C ASN A 33 -9.20 5.06 -3.50
N GLY A 34 -9.33 3.76 -3.24
CA GLY A 34 -10.37 2.91 -3.81
C GLY A 34 -9.94 2.16 -5.07
N VAL A 35 -8.85 2.56 -5.73
CA VAL A 35 -8.28 1.82 -6.86
C VAL A 35 -7.79 0.46 -6.39
N ARG A 36 -8.10 -0.60 -7.14
CA ARG A 36 -7.77 -1.99 -6.82
C ARG A 36 -6.71 -2.52 -7.77
N GLY A 37 -5.84 -3.37 -7.25
CA GLY A 37 -4.73 -3.92 -8.03
C GLY A 37 -4.25 -5.27 -7.52
N GLU A 38 -3.19 -5.76 -8.17
CA GLU A 38 -2.45 -6.95 -7.78
C GLU A 38 -0.99 -6.57 -7.55
N ILE A 39 -0.39 -7.05 -6.47
CA ILE A 39 1.06 -6.91 -6.25
C ILE A 39 1.79 -7.77 -7.28
N ILE A 40 2.53 -7.15 -8.19
CA ILE A 40 3.31 -7.87 -9.21
C ILE A 40 4.76 -8.10 -8.79
N ASP A 41 5.29 -7.24 -7.92
CA ASP A 41 6.67 -7.30 -7.42
C ASP A 41 6.76 -6.51 -6.09
N VAL A 42 7.76 -6.84 -5.27
CA VAL A 42 8.06 -6.13 -4.03
C VAL A 42 9.55 -5.78 -4.04
N VAL A 43 9.84 -4.51 -4.30
CA VAL A 43 11.21 -3.99 -4.36
C VAL A 43 11.50 -3.25 -3.06
N LEU A 44 12.45 -3.76 -2.28
CA LEU A 44 12.96 -3.12 -1.07
C LEU A 44 14.14 -2.23 -1.44
N TYR A 45 14.23 -1.05 -0.82
CA TYR A 45 15.45 -0.27 -0.92
C TYR A 45 16.59 -0.99 -0.17
N PRO A 46 17.83 -0.96 -0.68
CA PRO A 46 18.94 -1.69 -0.06
C PRO A 46 19.18 -1.37 1.42
N ASP A 47 18.82 -0.16 1.84
CA ASP A 47 19.02 0.35 3.20
C ASP A 47 17.82 0.11 4.13
N GLU A 48 16.70 -0.44 3.64
CA GLU A 48 15.52 -0.74 4.47
C GLU A 48 15.73 -1.94 5.41
N LEU A 49 16.66 -2.84 5.09
CA LEU A 49 16.94 -4.04 5.91
C LEU A 49 17.73 -3.76 7.19
N LEU A 50 18.12 -2.51 7.45
CA LEU A 50 19.05 -2.14 8.52
C LEU A 50 18.40 -1.54 9.77
N HIS A 51 17.08 -1.29 9.81
CA HIS A 51 16.39 -0.68 10.95
C HIS A 51 15.20 -1.49 11.45
#